data_AF-A0AAW5IAP9-F1
#
_entry.id   AF-A0AAW5IAP9-F1
#
_cell.length_a   1.000
_cell.length_b   1.000
_cell.length_c   1.000
_cell.angle_alpha   90.00
_cell.angle_beta   90.00
_cell.angle_gamma   90.00
#
_symmetry.space_group_name_H-M   'P 1'
#
loop_
_entity.id
_entity.type
_entity.pdbx_description
1 polymer ?
#
loop_
_entity_poly.entity_id
_entity_poly.type
_entity_poly.pdbx_seq_one_letter_code
_entity_poly.pdbx_strand_id
1 'polypeptide(L)'
;MKKYIGTKEVMAEPMLKSVAVANGWARVSNDKVDLAGYHVQYNNPDGTTYDSWSPKDVFEKSYKCAETYVNRLYIELEDVESRHKKLAAFLESEYFRKIKEEGTKFLLTLQSMVMTQYSCILSQRINDKFVGDLPGMPFGIAIEALKFGLPVRRKGWNGKGMFVVKQISCNVEGDVIPKMQSLPKQVKNILMKRKQPCINYTYQLLLVQKSGRADSWTASSSDIFADDWEIVMEE
;
A
#
# COMPACT_ATOMS: atom_id res chain seq x y z
N MET A 1 13.39 23.74 -27.40
CA MET A 1 13.08 23.99 -25.97
C MET A 1 13.17 22.68 -25.20
N LYS A 2 13.62 22.70 -23.94
CA LYS A 2 13.67 21.52 -23.06
C LYS A 2 12.56 21.62 -22.01
N LYS A 3 12.00 20.48 -21.59
CA LYS A 3 10.96 20.41 -20.55
C LYS A 3 11.60 20.00 -19.22
N TYR A 4 11.14 20.60 -18.13
CA TYR A 4 11.56 20.31 -16.76
C TYR A 4 10.31 20.18 -15.89
N ILE A 5 10.37 19.31 -14.87
CA ILE A 5 9.28 19.08 -13.91
C ILE A 5 9.81 19.44 -12.52
N GLY A 6 9.02 20.18 -11.76
CA GLY A 6 9.29 20.50 -10.37
C GLY A 6 8.01 20.49 -9.55
N THR A 7 8.14 20.13 -8.27
CA THR A 7 7.04 20.12 -7.29
C THR A 7 7.39 21.09 -6.18
N LYS A 8 6.40 21.85 -5.71
CA LYS A 8 6.55 22.78 -4.58
C LYS A 8 5.32 22.70 -3.67
N GLU A 9 5.56 22.74 -2.36
CA GLU A 9 4.54 22.97 -1.36
C GLU A 9 4.43 24.49 -1.12
N VAL A 10 3.21 24.98 -0.91
CA VAL A 10 2.93 26.40 -0.71
C VAL A 10 2.00 26.59 0.47
N MET A 11 2.19 27.67 1.21
CA MET A 11 1.20 28.18 2.14
C MET A 11 0.25 29.09 1.38
N ALA A 12 -1.04 29.05 1.72
CA ALA A 12 -2.01 29.93 1.09
C ALA A 12 -3.15 30.32 2.01
N GLU A 13 -3.57 31.59 1.92
CA GLU A 13 -4.74 32.12 2.62
C GLU A 13 -5.60 32.98 1.67
N PRO A 14 -6.93 33.01 1.85
CA PRO A 14 -7.81 33.82 1.01
C PRO A 14 -7.42 35.31 1.06
N MET A 15 -7.30 35.95 -0.10
CA MET A 15 -6.94 37.36 -0.21
C MET A 15 -7.57 38.02 -1.43
N LEU A 16 -8.05 39.25 -1.27
CA LEU A 16 -8.51 40.08 -2.38
C LEU A 16 -7.33 40.65 -3.18
N LYS A 17 -7.51 40.79 -4.49
CA LYS A 17 -6.47 41.31 -5.40
C LYS A 17 -5.99 42.70 -4.99
N SER A 18 -6.90 43.60 -4.57
CA SER A 18 -6.55 44.95 -4.12
C SER A 18 -5.55 44.95 -2.95
N VAL A 19 -5.75 44.07 -1.98
CA VAL A 19 -4.87 43.89 -0.82
C VAL A 19 -3.51 43.33 -1.27
N ALA A 20 -3.50 42.36 -2.17
CA ALA A 20 -2.26 41.82 -2.72
C ALA A 20 -1.46 42.87 -3.51
N VAL A 21 -2.12 43.78 -4.24
CA VAL A 21 -1.48 44.90 -4.94
C VAL A 21 -0.85 45.87 -3.95
N ALA A 22 -1.56 46.21 -2.86
CA ALA A 22 -1.02 47.09 -1.82
C ALA A 22 0.24 46.53 -1.14
N ASN A 23 0.36 45.20 -1.05
CA ASN A 23 1.54 44.50 -0.52
C ASN A 23 2.63 44.20 -1.57
N GLY A 24 2.41 44.52 -2.85
CA GLY A 24 3.37 44.26 -3.93
C GLY A 24 3.41 42.81 -4.44
N TRP A 25 2.44 41.97 -4.07
CA TRP A 25 2.36 40.55 -4.45
C TRP A 25 1.56 40.30 -5.74
N ALA A 26 0.85 41.32 -6.22
CA ALA A 26 0.10 41.31 -7.46
C ALA A 26 0.39 42.56 -8.29
N ARG A 27 0.27 42.44 -9.62
CA ARG A 27 0.35 43.60 -10.51
C ARG A 27 -0.91 44.45 -10.39
N VAL A 28 -0.73 45.77 -10.42
CA VAL A 28 -1.83 46.73 -10.52
C VAL A 28 -2.67 46.39 -11.76
N SER A 29 -3.98 46.37 -11.60
CA SER A 29 -4.92 46.18 -12.70
C SER A 29 -5.93 47.32 -12.71
N ASN A 30 -6.38 47.71 -13.91
CA ASN A 30 -7.45 48.68 -14.10
C ASN A 30 -8.86 48.04 -14.02
N ASP A 31 -8.94 46.77 -13.59
CA ASP A 31 -10.20 46.07 -13.40
C ASP A 31 -11.05 46.81 -12.37
N LYS A 32 -12.32 47.08 -12.71
CA LYS A 32 -13.27 47.73 -11.79
C LYS A 32 -13.76 46.81 -10.67
N VAL A 33 -13.43 45.51 -10.74
CA VAL A 33 -13.90 44.48 -9.83
C VAL A 33 -12.70 43.93 -9.06
N ASP A 34 -12.79 43.97 -7.74
CA ASP A 34 -11.80 43.35 -6.88
C ASP A 34 -12.03 41.83 -6.85
N LEU A 35 -11.00 41.07 -7.24
CA LEU A 35 -11.12 39.63 -7.46
C LEU A 35 -10.72 38.87 -6.21
N ALA A 36 -11.49 37.82 -5.89
CA ALA A 36 -11.10 36.84 -4.90
C ALA A 36 -9.94 35.97 -5.40
N GLY A 37 -9.02 35.66 -4.50
CA GLY A 37 -7.91 34.77 -4.76
C GLY A 37 -7.23 34.35 -3.47
N TYR A 38 -5.96 33.97 -3.60
CA TYR A 38 -5.14 33.52 -2.50
C TYR A 38 -3.81 34.26 -2.53
N HIS A 39 -3.36 34.71 -1.36
CA HIS A 39 -1.93 34.91 -1.13
C HIS A 39 -1.28 33.54 -1.12
N VAL A 40 -0.17 33.40 -1.84
CA VAL A 40 0.57 32.15 -1.99
C VAL A 40 2.02 32.42 -1.64
N GLN A 41 2.53 31.71 -0.66
CA GLN A 41 3.87 31.86 -0.13
C GLN A 41 4.65 30.53 -0.21
N TYR A 42 5.91 30.60 -0.61
CA TYR A 42 6.84 29.47 -0.49
C TYR A 42 8.28 29.94 -0.29
N ASN A 43 9.12 29.07 0.27
CA ASN A 43 10.54 29.35 0.47
C ASN A 43 11.35 28.85 -0.74
N ASN A 44 12.20 29.73 -1.25
CA ASN A 44 13.16 29.42 -2.30
C ASN A 44 14.33 28.58 -1.73
N PRO A 45 15.08 27.86 -2.57
CA PRO A 45 16.24 27.08 -2.14
C PRO A 45 17.35 27.91 -1.48
N ASP A 46 17.40 29.22 -1.74
CA ASP A 46 18.34 30.16 -1.12
C ASP A 46 17.88 30.68 0.26
N GLY A 47 16.74 30.19 0.77
CA GLY A 47 16.17 30.58 2.05
C GLY A 47 15.32 31.85 2.00
N THR A 48 15.20 32.52 0.85
CA THR A 48 14.30 33.66 0.69
C THR A 48 12.85 33.21 0.59
N THR A 49 11.93 34.06 1.01
CA THR A 49 10.48 33.83 0.84
C THR A 49 9.99 34.50 -0.43
N TYR A 50 9.15 33.78 -1.18
CA TYR A 50 8.45 34.30 -2.34
C TYR A 50 6.96 34.41 -2.05
N ASP A 51 6.44 35.62 -2.13
CA ASP A 51 5.03 35.95 -1.99
C ASP A 51 4.41 36.31 -3.34
N SER A 52 3.22 35.77 -3.59
CA SER A 52 2.46 36.05 -4.81
C SER A 52 0.97 35.99 -4.53
N TRP A 53 0.17 36.43 -5.50
CA TRP A 53 -1.26 36.25 -5.47
C TRP A 53 -1.74 35.45 -6.67
N SER A 54 -2.63 34.48 -6.44
CA SER A 54 -3.27 33.69 -7.47
C SER A 54 -4.78 33.93 -7.48
N PRO A 55 -5.41 34.12 -8.66
CA PRO A 55 -6.87 34.10 -8.76
C PRO A 55 -7.46 32.82 -8.16
N LYS A 56 -8.65 32.92 -7.56
CA LYS A 56 -9.30 31.81 -6.86
C LYS A 56 -9.40 30.55 -7.72
N ASP A 57 -9.95 30.68 -8.92
CA ASP A 57 -10.19 29.56 -9.83
C ASP A 57 -8.89 28.95 -10.37
N VAL A 58 -7.85 29.77 -10.56
CA VAL A 58 -6.51 29.32 -10.96
C VAL A 58 -5.85 28.54 -9.81
N PHE A 59 -5.97 29.04 -8.58
CA PHE A 59 -5.39 28.40 -7.40
C PHE A 59 -6.03 27.04 -7.14
N GLU A 60 -7.36 26.98 -7.06
CA GLU A 60 -8.12 25.76 -6.78
C GLU A 60 -7.95 24.67 -7.85
N LYS A 61 -7.61 25.04 -9.09
CA LYS A 61 -7.28 24.08 -10.17
C LYS A 61 -5.83 23.61 -10.14
N SER A 62 -4.93 24.40 -9.58
CA SER A 62 -3.48 24.16 -9.63
C SER A 62 -2.93 23.53 -8.36
N TYR A 63 -3.59 23.76 -7.23
CA TYR A 63 -3.15 23.32 -5.91
C TYR A 63 -4.20 22.44 -5.25
N LYS A 64 -3.73 21.51 -4.43
CA LYS A 64 -4.57 20.63 -3.61
C LYS A 64 -4.20 20.89 -2.15
N CYS A 65 -5.20 21.01 -1.29
CA CYS A 65 -4.98 21.15 0.16
C CYS A 65 -4.26 19.90 0.67
N ALA A 66 -3.19 20.08 1.46
CA ALA A 66 -2.38 18.99 2.02
C ALA A 66 -2.28 19.05 3.56
N GLU A 67 -3.20 19.79 4.20
CA GLU A 67 -3.19 20.09 5.64
C GLU A 67 -3.22 18.82 6.49
N THR A 68 -4.21 17.96 6.23
CA THR A 68 -4.38 16.72 7.00
C THR A 68 -3.68 15.53 6.37
N TYR A 69 -3.42 14.50 7.18
CA TYR A 69 -2.95 13.21 6.70
C TYR A 69 -3.84 12.64 5.60
N VAL A 70 -5.17 12.71 5.79
CA VAL A 70 -6.14 12.20 4.80
C VAL A 70 -6.07 12.99 3.50
N ASN A 71 -5.88 14.31 3.55
CA ASN A 71 -5.70 15.10 2.34
C ASN A 71 -4.46 14.66 1.54
N ARG A 72 -3.34 14.41 2.22
CA ARG A 72 -2.11 13.93 1.57
C ARG A 72 -2.31 12.56 0.92
N LEU A 73 -3.06 11.66 1.55
CA LEU A 73 -3.41 10.37 0.95
C LEU A 73 -4.29 10.51 -0.30
N TYR A 74 -5.27 11.43 -0.29
CA TYR A 74 -6.09 11.68 -1.48
C TYR A 74 -5.26 12.22 -2.64
N ILE A 75 -4.33 13.15 -2.36
CA ILE A 75 -3.40 13.68 -3.37
C ILE A 75 -2.58 12.54 -3.98
N GLU A 76 -2.03 11.67 -3.12
CA GLU A 76 -1.22 10.53 -3.54
C GLU A 76 -2.02 9.51 -4.35
N LEU A 77 -3.24 9.18 -3.90
CA LEU A 77 -4.14 8.28 -4.61
C LEU A 77 -4.43 8.79 -6.02
N GLU A 78 -4.81 10.07 -6.15
CA GLU A 78 -5.13 10.65 -7.44
C GLU A 78 -3.91 10.69 -8.39
N ASP A 79 -2.71 10.95 -7.87
CA ASP A 79 -1.48 10.90 -8.67
C ASP A 79 -1.18 9.48 -9.17
N VAL A 80 -1.24 8.48 -8.28
CA VAL A 80 -1.00 7.09 -8.64
C VAL A 80 -2.05 6.60 -9.63
N GLU A 81 -3.33 6.91 -9.43
CA GLU A 81 -4.40 6.54 -10.36
C GLU A 81 -4.25 7.21 -11.73
N SER A 82 -3.88 8.49 -11.77
CA SER A 82 -3.62 9.22 -13.01
C SER A 82 -2.46 8.62 -13.81
N ARG A 83 -1.36 8.28 -13.13
CA ARG A 83 -0.22 7.59 -13.74
C ARG A 83 -0.57 6.16 -14.17
N HIS A 84 -1.31 5.43 -13.33
CA HIS A 84 -1.74 4.06 -13.60
C HIS A 84 -2.65 4.01 -14.83
N LYS A 85 -3.61 4.93 -14.93
CA LYS A 85 -4.51 5.02 -16.09
C LYS A 85 -3.75 5.20 -17.41
N LYS A 86 -2.70 6.03 -17.42
CA LYS A 86 -1.84 6.22 -18.59
C LYS A 86 -1.03 4.97 -18.92
N LEU A 87 -0.49 4.30 -17.90
CA LEU A 87 0.25 3.05 -18.06
C LEU A 87 -0.66 1.92 -18.56
N ALA A 88 -1.83 1.72 -17.96
CA ALA A 88 -2.81 0.72 -18.38
C ALA A 88 -3.23 0.95 -19.84
N ALA A 89 -3.52 2.19 -20.23
CA ALA A 89 -3.81 2.52 -21.63
C ALA A 89 -2.63 2.22 -22.56
N PHE A 90 -1.39 2.40 -22.11
CA PHE A 90 -0.21 2.03 -22.88
C PHE A 90 -0.06 0.50 -23.02
N LEU A 91 -0.28 -0.27 -21.95
CA LEU A 91 -0.20 -1.73 -21.96
C LEU A 91 -1.18 -2.37 -22.95
N GLU A 92 -2.36 -1.77 -23.14
CA GLU A 92 -3.36 -2.22 -24.13
C GLU A 92 -3.04 -1.80 -25.58
N SER A 93 -2.01 -0.98 -25.78
CA SER A 93 -1.69 -0.41 -27.09
C SER A 93 -0.87 -1.35 -27.98
N GLU A 94 -0.97 -1.15 -29.30
CA GLU A 94 -0.10 -1.78 -30.30
C GLU A 94 1.40 -1.48 -30.07
N TYR A 95 1.73 -0.35 -29.43
CA TYR A 95 3.11 0.00 -29.13
C TYR A 95 3.72 -0.93 -28.09
N PHE A 96 2.96 -1.29 -27.05
CA PHE A 96 3.42 -2.26 -26.05
C PHE A 96 3.68 -3.63 -26.68
N ARG A 97 2.79 -4.10 -27.56
CA ARG A 97 2.95 -5.37 -28.30
C ARG A 97 4.23 -5.41 -29.14
N LYS A 98 4.67 -4.25 -29.65
CA LYS A 98 5.88 -4.10 -30.48
C LYS A 98 7.19 -4.04 -29.69
N ILE A 99 7.16 -3.90 -28.37
CA ILE A 99 8.36 -3.97 -27.54
C ILE A 99 8.98 -5.36 -27.73
N LYS A 100 10.29 -5.41 -28.05
CA LYS A 100 11.00 -6.70 -28.26
C LYS A 100 11.65 -7.22 -26.98
N GLU A 101 11.99 -6.32 -26.07
CA GLU A 101 12.66 -6.67 -24.82
C GLU A 101 11.62 -7.15 -23.79
N GLU A 102 11.62 -8.46 -23.53
CA GLU A 102 10.70 -9.09 -22.58
C GLU A 102 10.88 -8.55 -21.15
N GLY A 103 12.10 -8.18 -20.76
CA GLY A 103 12.36 -7.52 -19.48
C GLY A 103 11.58 -6.22 -19.32
N THR A 104 11.58 -5.37 -20.36
CA THR A 104 10.83 -4.11 -20.34
C THR A 104 9.31 -4.35 -20.29
N LYS A 105 8.79 -5.34 -21.04
CA LYS A 105 7.37 -5.73 -20.93
C LYS A 105 7.01 -6.15 -19.52
N PHE A 106 7.82 -7.03 -18.94
CA PHE A 106 7.61 -7.52 -17.58
C PHE A 106 7.60 -6.37 -16.57
N LEU A 107 8.57 -5.44 -16.63
CA LEU A 107 8.64 -4.32 -15.70
C LEU A 107 7.43 -3.39 -15.80
N LEU A 108 6.92 -3.13 -16.99
CA LEU A 108 5.72 -2.30 -17.19
C LEU A 108 4.45 -2.98 -16.66
N THR A 109 4.29 -4.28 -16.93
CA THR A 109 3.17 -5.07 -16.40
C THR A 109 3.24 -5.14 -14.87
N LEU A 110 4.43 -5.41 -14.32
CA LEU A 110 4.66 -5.45 -12.87
C LEU A 110 4.36 -4.09 -12.23
N GLN A 111 4.81 -3.00 -12.84
CA GLN A 111 4.50 -1.64 -12.39
C GLN A 111 2.98 -1.42 -12.32
N SER A 112 2.24 -1.80 -13.36
CA SER A 112 0.76 -1.65 -13.38
C SER A 112 0.09 -2.45 -12.27
N MET A 113 0.53 -3.70 -12.05
CA MET A 113 0.03 -4.55 -10.98
C MET A 113 0.28 -3.91 -9.60
N VAL A 114 1.52 -3.47 -9.32
CA VAL A 114 1.87 -2.84 -8.04
C VAL A 114 1.12 -1.52 -7.83
N MET A 115 0.93 -0.71 -8.87
CA MET A 115 0.16 0.54 -8.78
C MET A 115 -1.32 0.30 -8.45
N THR A 116 -1.91 -0.78 -8.97
CA THR A 116 -3.28 -1.20 -8.61
C THR A 116 -3.36 -1.54 -7.13
N GLN A 117 -2.44 -2.37 -6.64
CA GLN A 117 -2.38 -2.74 -5.22
C GLN A 117 -2.17 -1.51 -4.33
N TYR A 118 -1.28 -0.60 -4.74
CA TYR A 118 -0.99 0.60 -3.97
C TYR A 118 -2.21 1.52 -3.86
N SER A 119 -2.92 1.73 -4.96
CA SER A 119 -4.14 2.55 -4.98
C SER A 119 -5.23 1.97 -4.06
N CYS A 120 -5.37 0.64 -4.03
CA CYS A 120 -6.31 -0.02 -3.13
C CYS A 120 -5.91 0.15 -1.65
N ILE A 121 -4.63 0.01 -1.32
CA ILE A 121 -4.11 0.26 0.03
C ILE A 121 -4.38 1.70 0.48
N LEU A 122 -4.10 2.70 -0.38
CA LEU A 122 -4.39 4.10 -0.10
C LEU A 122 -5.89 4.32 0.13
N SER A 123 -6.74 3.72 -0.70
CA SER A 123 -8.19 3.80 -0.56
C SER A 123 -8.68 3.24 0.78
N GLN A 124 -8.16 2.10 1.23
CA GLN A 124 -8.50 1.54 2.55
C GLN A 124 -8.01 2.42 3.71
N ARG A 125 -6.79 2.99 3.60
CA ARG A 125 -6.23 3.92 4.59
C ARG A 125 -7.02 5.23 4.69
N ILE A 126 -7.52 5.74 3.57
CA ILE A 126 -8.36 6.95 3.52
C ILE A 126 -9.70 6.71 4.24
N ASN A 127 -10.31 5.55 4.02
CA ASN A 127 -11.61 5.22 4.59
C ASN A 127 -11.53 4.66 6.02
N ASP A 128 -10.32 4.55 6.59
CA ASP A 128 -10.03 3.86 7.85
C ASP A 128 -10.73 2.50 7.98
N LYS A 129 -10.80 1.78 6.84
CA LYS A 129 -11.56 0.55 6.71
C LYS A 129 -10.68 -0.51 6.07
N PHE A 130 -10.06 -1.33 6.93
CA PHE A 130 -9.39 -2.53 6.50
C PHE A 130 -10.41 -3.60 6.16
N VAL A 131 -10.54 -3.93 4.87
CA VAL A 131 -11.53 -4.90 4.38
C VAL A 131 -10.93 -6.28 4.12
N GLY A 132 -9.61 -6.44 4.27
CA GLY A 132 -8.90 -7.71 4.07
C GLY A 132 -8.87 -8.22 2.62
N ASP A 133 -9.71 -7.64 1.74
CA ASP A 133 -9.73 -7.90 0.31
C ASP A 133 -8.89 -6.87 -0.44
N LEU A 134 -7.97 -7.35 -1.26
CA LEU A 134 -7.22 -6.58 -2.24
C LEU A 134 -7.52 -7.19 -3.62
N PRO A 135 -8.04 -6.43 -4.59
CA PRO A 135 -8.36 -6.96 -5.91
C PRO A 135 -7.13 -7.63 -6.54
N GLY A 136 -7.24 -8.89 -6.93
CA GLY A 136 -6.13 -9.61 -7.56
C GLY A 136 -4.94 -9.85 -6.61
N MET A 137 -5.18 -10.03 -5.30
CA MET A 137 -4.13 -10.27 -4.31
C MET A 137 -3.28 -11.50 -4.65
N PRO A 138 -1.99 -11.32 -5.02
CA PRO A 138 -1.12 -12.44 -5.31
C PRO A 138 -0.62 -13.10 -4.03
N PHE A 139 -0.12 -14.33 -4.16
CA PHE A 139 0.47 -15.08 -3.04
C PHE A 139 1.54 -14.29 -2.27
N GLY A 140 2.32 -13.44 -2.94
CA GLY A 140 3.31 -12.58 -2.29
C GLY A 140 2.72 -11.65 -1.22
N ILE A 141 1.55 -11.06 -1.47
CA ILE A 141 0.86 -10.23 -0.47
C ILE A 141 0.29 -11.13 0.64
N ALA A 142 -0.18 -12.34 0.31
CA ALA A 142 -0.67 -13.30 1.31
C ALA A 142 0.44 -13.70 2.30
N ILE A 143 1.68 -13.83 1.81
CA ILE A 143 2.86 -14.04 2.67
C ILE A 143 3.09 -12.85 3.61
N GLU A 144 2.94 -11.60 3.15
CA GLU A 144 3.07 -10.43 4.03
C GLU A 144 1.97 -10.40 5.11
N ALA A 145 0.74 -10.74 4.74
CA ALA A 145 -0.36 -10.91 5.71
C ALA A 145 -0.04 -12.01 6.75
N LEU A 146 0.45 -13.17 6.30
CA LEU A 146 0.87 -14.26 7.18
C LEU A 146 2.04 -13.87 8.10
N LYS A 147 3.02 -13.10 7.60
CA LYS A 147 4.11 -12.55 8.43
C LYS A 147 3.57 -11.62 9.51
N PHE A 148 2.52 -10.84 9.19
CA PHE A 148 1.81 -9.97 10.12
C PHE A 148 0.93 -10.74 11.12
N GLY A 149 0.74 -12.05 10.93
CA GLY A 149 -0.10 -12.90 11.78
C GLY A 149 -1.57 -12.95 11.37
N LEU A 150 -1.90 -12.43 10.18
CA LEU A 150 -3.26 -12.46 9.66
C LEU A 150 -3.55 -13.80 8.96
N PRO A 151 -4.73 -14.40 9.18
CA PRO A 151 -5.16 -15.58 8.45
C PRO A 151 -5.49 -15.22 6.99
N VAL A 152 -5.14 -16.10 6.06
CA VAL A 152 -5.41 -15.91 4.62
C VAL A 152 -6.12 -17.12 4.03
N ARG A 153 -6.89 -16.93 2.97
CA ARG A 153 -7.48 -18.01 2.18
C ARG A 153 -7.58 -17.64 0.71
N ARG A 154 -7.84 -18.62 -0.14
CA ARG A 154 -8.21 -18.44 -1.54
C ARG A 154 -9.72 -18.28 -1.66
N LYS A 155 -10.20 -17.35 -2.50
CA LYS A 155 -11.63 -17.22 -2.83
C LYS A 155 -12.18 -18.49 -3.49
N GLY A 156 -11.37 -19.13 -4.33
CA GLY A 156 -11.73 -20.35 -5.05
C GLY A 156 -11.72 -21.65 -4.23
N TRP A 157 -11.41 -21.62 -2.93
CA TRP A 157 -11.43 -22.85 -2.12
C TRP A 157 -12.86 -23.34 -1.88
N ASN A 158 -13.10 -24.63 -2.18
CA ASN A 158 -14.38 -25.31 -1.98
C ASN A 158 -14.77 -25.56 -0.49
N GLY A 159 -14.21 -24.80 0.45
CA GLY A 159 -14.50 -24.94 1.87
C GLY A 159 -14.62 -23.58 2.56
N LYS A 160 -15.86 -23.11 2.75
CA LYS A 160 -16.15 -21.95 3.61
C LYS A 160 -15.63 -22.23 5.02
N GLY A 161 -14.87 -21.29 5.58
CA GLY A 161 -14.30 -21.39 6.93
C GLY A 161 -12.95 -22.10 7.03
N MET A 162 -12.26 -22.35 5.91
CA MET A 162 -10.86 -22.77 5.91
C MET A 162 -9.93 -21.58 5.75
N PHE A 163 -8.76 -21.62 6.40
CA PHE A 163 -7.74 -20.58 6.28
C PHE A 163 -6.34 -21.11 6.62
N VAL A 164 -5.32 -20.40 6.14
CA VAL A 164 -3.92 -20.62 6.44
C VAL A 164 -3.48 -19.58 7.47
N VAL A 165 -2.71 -20.03 8.45
CA VAL A 165 -2.04 -19.15 9.42
C VAL A 165 -0.56 -19.54 9.55
N LYS A 166 0.29 -18.53 9.77
CA LYS A 166 1.67 -18.75 10.17
C LYS A 166 1.73 -18.96 11.67
N GLN A 167 2.17 -20.14 12.09
CA GLN A 167 2.37 -20.41 13.51
C GLN A 167 3.45 -19.49 14.07
N ILE A 168 3.21 -18.97 15.27
CA ILE A 168 4.20 -18.18 16.00
C ILE A 168 5.42 -19.05 16.25
N SER A 169 6.60 -18.60 15.80
CA SER A 169 7.84 -19.30 16.05
C SER A 169 8.06 -19.43 17.55
N CYS A 170 8.39 -20.63 18.01
CA CYS A 170 8.49 -20.92 19.44
C CYS A 170 9.72 -21.79 19.70
N ASN A 171 10.56 -21.36 20.65
CA ASN A 171 11.60 -22.18 21.25
C ASN A 171 11.04 -22.82 22.51
N VAL A 172 10.93 -24.14 22.52
CA VAL A 172 10.44 -24.90 23.68
C VAL A 172 11.63 -25.53 24.39
N GLU A 173 11.87 -25.09 25.62
CA GLU A 173 12.96 -25.53 26.47
C GLU A 173 12.67 -26.89 27.14
N GLY A 174 13.73 -27.50 27.68
CA GLY A 174 13.73 -28.87 28.20
C GLY A 174 12.77 -29.14 29.35
N ASP A 175 12.40 -28.12 30.12
CA ASP A 175 11.43 -28.23 31.23
C ASP A 175 9.97 -28.36 30.73
N VAL A 176 9.69 -27.87 29.52
CA VAL A 176 8.38 -27.94 28.87
C VAL A 176 8.20 -29.24 28.09
N ILE A 177 9.25 -29.74 27.42
CA ILE A 177 9.19 -30.95 26.55
C ILE A 177 8.46 -32.15 27.19
N PRO A 178 8.71 -32.53 28.45
CA PRO A 178 8.02 -33.65 29.09
C PRO A 178 6.49 -33.47 29.17
N LYS A 179 6.04 -32.22 29.32
CA LYS A 179 4.63 -31.83 29.51
C LYS A 179 3.84 -31.73 28.21
N MET A 180 4.53 -31.70 27.05
CA MET A 180 3.88 -31.52 25.74
C MET A 180 2.99 -32.71 25.38
N GLN A 181 1.69 -32.49 25.17
CA GLN A 181 0.77 -33.53 24.71
C GLN A 181 1.00 -33.90 23.23
N SER A 182 1.51 -32.96 22.43
CA SER A 182 1.75 -33.10 21.00
C SER A 182 2.97 -33.96 20.62
N LEU A 183 3.83 -34.32 21.58
CA LEU A 183 5.06 -35.08 21.32
C LEU A 183 4.98 -36.53 21.82
N PRO A 184 5.29 -37.54 20.99
CA PRO A 184 5.37 -38.93 21.43
C PRO A 184 6.46 -39.16 22.49
N LYS A 185 6.23 -40.12 23.39
CA LYS A 185 7.15 -40.45 24.51
C LYS A 185 8.58 -40.76 24.04
N GLN A 186 8.75 -41.50 22.95
CA GLN A 186 10.08 -41.82 22.42
C GLN A 186 10.83 -40.58 21.92
N VAL A 187 10.13 -39.63 21.29
CA VAL A 187 10.72 -38.37 20.81
C VAL A 187 11.18 -37.52 21.99
N LYS A 188 10.35 -37.40 23.04
CA LYS A 188 10.73 -36.72 24.29
C LYS A 188 12.02 -37.30 24.87
N ASN A 189 12.11 -38.63 24.96
CA ASN A 189 13.30 -39.31 25.48
C ASN A 189 14.57 -39.01 24.66
N ILE A 190 14.46 -38.87 23.33
CA ILE A 190 15.59 -38.52 22.48
C ILE A 190 16.02 -37.06 22.71
N LEU A 191 15.06 -36.13 22.77
CA LEU A 191 15.35 -34.71 22.97
C LEU A 191 15.99 -34.44 24.33
N MET A 192 15.51 -35.10 25.39
CA MET A 192 16.03 -34.94 26.75
C MET A 192 17.45 -35.48 26.96
N LYS A 193 18.00 -36.26 26.02
CA LYS A 193 19.41 -36.72 26.07
C LYS A 193 20.40 -35.69 25.53
N ARG A 194 19.94 -34.60 24.92
CA ARG A 194 20.81 -33.55 24.38
C ARG A 194 21.44 -32.74 25.52
N LYS A 195 22.64 -32.19 25.29
CA LYS A 195 23.33 -31.31 26.26
C LYS A 195 22.47 -30.11 26.67
N GLN A 196 21.70 -29.58 25.72
CA GLN A 196 20.70 -28.53 25.94
C GLN A 196 19.40 -28.99 25.29
N PRO A 197 18.48 -29.63 26.03
CA PRO A 197 17.22 -30.10 25.48
C PRO A 197 16.34 -28.92 25.02
N CYS A 198 15.99 -28.91 23.73
CA CYS A 198 15.04 -27.96 23.16
C CYS A 198 14.39 -28.52 21.89
N ILE A 199 13.26 -27.94 21.50
CA ILE A 199 12.65 -28.10 20.18
C ILE A 199 12.16 -26.74 19.67
N ASN A 200 12.52 -26.42 18.43
CA ASN A 200 12.17 -25.16 17.78
C ASN A 200 11.13 -25.39 16.70
N TYR A 201 10.03 -24.64 16.78
CA TYR A 201 9.05 -24.55 15.71
C TYR A 201 9.34 -23.29 14.91
N THR A 202 9.75 -23.45 13.64
CA THR A 202 10.10 -22.35 12.75
C THR A 202 9.35 -22.47 11.43
N TYR A 203 8.84 -21.34 10.93
CA TYR A 203 8.22 -21.20 9.60
C TYR A 203 7.10 -22.21 9.28
N GLN A 204 6.38 -22.68 10.30
CA GLN A 204 5.27 -23.60 10.11
C GLN A 204 4.01 -22.85 9.69
N LEU A 205 3.34 -23.37 8.66
CA LEU A 205 2.03 -22.93 8.21
C LEU A 205 1.01 -24.02 8.53
N LEU A 206 -0.14 -23.62 9.03
CA LEU A 206 -1.24 -24.52 9.34
C LEU A 206 -2.42 -24.19 8.44
N LEU A 207 -3.01 -25.22 7.83
CA LEU A 207 -4.35 -25.15 7.24
C LEU A 207 -5.35 -25.52 8.34
N VAL A 208 -6.13 -24.53 8.77
CA VAL A 208 -7.20 -24.72 9.73
C VAL A 208 -8.48 -24.97 8.95
N GLN A 209 -9.09 -26.13 9.18
CA GLN A 209 -10.38 -26.50 8.63
C GLN A 209 -11.52 -25.93 9.48
N LYS A 210 -12.72 -25.84 8.90
CA LYS A 210 -13.93 -25.40 9.62
C LYS A 210 -14.23 -26.22 10.89
N SER A 211 -13.82 -27.49 10.92
CA SER A 211 -13.98 -28.38 12.09
C SER A 211 -13.05 -28.05 13.26
N GLY A 212 -12.10 -27.12 13.10
CA GLY A 212 -11.01 -26.86 14.04
C GLY A 212 -9.81 -27.80 13.86
N ARG A 213 -9.88 -28.76 12.93
CA ARG A 213 -8.71 -29.58 12.56
C ARG A 213 -7.65 -28.68 11.93
N ALA A 214 -6.43 -28.75 12.47
CA ALA A 214 -5.25 -28.08 11.90
C ALA A 214 -4.33 -29.12 11.28
N ASP A 215 -4.06 -28.97 9.99
CA ASP A 215 -3.08 -29.77 9.25
C ASP A 215 -1.87 -28.91 8.88
N SER A 216 -0.71 -29.55 8.70
CA SER A 216 0.44 -28.86 8.10
C SER A 216 0.07 -28.40 6.69
N TRP A 217 0.41 -27.17 6.35
CA TRP A 217 0.19 -26.63 5.01
C TRP A 217 1.50 -26.29 4.33
N THR A 218 1.58 -26.66 3.05
CA THR A 218 2.67 -26.29 2.15
C THR A 218 2.04 -25.75 0.88
N ALA A 219 2.43 -24.55 0.47
CA ALA A 219 1.91 -23.95 -0.76
C ALA A 219 2.25 -24.83 -1.97
N SER A 220 1.23 -25.22 -2.73
CA SER A 220 1.40 -25.86 -4.03
C SER A 220 1.76 -24.85 -5.11
N SER A 221 2.15 -25.30 -6.30
CA SER A 221 2.30 -24.42 -7.45
C SER A 221 1.00 -23.66 -7.75
N SER A 222 -0.17 -24.29 -7.60
CA SER A 222 -1.47 -23.64 -7.79
C SER A 222 -1.75 -22.53 -6.76
N ASP A 223 -1.22 -22.65 -5.55
CA ASP A 223 -1.31 -21.63 -4.51
C ASP A 223 -0.41 -20.43 -4.82
N ILE A 224 0.81 -20.71 -5.28
CA ILE A 224 1.82 -19.71 -5.60
C ILE A 224 1.41 -18.84 -6.79
N PHE A 225 0.84 -19.46 -7.84
CA PHE A 225 0.45 -18.75 -9.07
C PHE A 225 -0.94 -18.10 -9.02
N ALA A 226 -1.55 -18.06 -7.85
CA ALA A 226 -2.88 -17.49 -7.68
C ALA A 226 -2.88 -16.01 -7.30
N ASP A 227 -3.99 -15.36 -7.67
CA ASP A 227 -4.27 -13.94 -7.50
C ASP A 227 -5.63 -13.68 -6.80
N ASP A 228 -6.29 -14.71 -6.29
CA ASP A 228 -7.55 -14.60 -5.54
C ASP A 228 -7.36 -14.90 -4.05
N TRP A 229 -6.19 -14.55 -3.49
CA TRP A 229 -6.00 -14.58 -2.05
C TRP A 229 -6.84 -13.48 -1.38
N GLU A 230 -7.21 -13.70 -0.12
CA GLU A 230 -7.85 -12.70 0.73
C GLU A 230 -7.47 -12.94 2.19
N ILE A 231 -7.51 -11.87 2.97
CA ILE A 231 -7.33 -11.92 4.43
C ILE A 231 -8.68 -12.25 5.05
N VAL A 232 -8.69 -13.22 5.97
CA VAL A 232 -9.90 -13.61 6.67
C VAL A 232 -10.15 -12.61 7.79
N MET A 233 -11.22 -11.84 7.63
CA MET A 233 -11.76 -10.94 8.66
C MET A 233 -12.73 -11.73 9.54
N GLU A 234 -12.77 -11.43 10.84
CA GLU A 234 -13.82 -11.96 11.73
C GLU A 234 -15.19 -11.48 11.21
N GLU A 235 -16.13 -12.41 11.03
CA GLU A 235 -17.55 -12.10 10.75
C GLU A 235 -18.26 -11.65 12.03
#